data_AF-A0A550GZ53-F1
#
_entry.id   AF-A0A550GZ53-F1
#
_cell.length_a   1.000
_cell.length_b   1.000
_cell.length_c   1.000
_cell.angle_alpha   90.00
_cell.angle_beta   90.00
_cell.angle_gamma   90.00
#
_symmetry.space_group_name_H-M   'P 1'
#
loop_
_entity.id
_entity.type
_entity.pdbx_description
1 polymer ?
#
loop_
_entity_poly.entity_id
_entity_poly.type
_entity_poly.pdbx_seq_one_letter_code
_entity_poly.pdbx_strand_id
1 'polypeptide(L)'
;MKIKNTLGTLLISIALFGLMAPLVKADTLIRTDFEQESFAKTVDFCDYVRAYATLHGIPEPTNFDKWHANMYMTYINTSGLKLFYAGLENITTDESTYLRIPMQSFIMHYKTNEKNRDVILASTFLMLMAFNETANTLHPDSPDRKDNLFASFSLGFDLSNLGETLPVLNSETEIIPLTSSTDKLEWTWGMKYTNLTALWWETWIDPNNPRFQNGWPVGLTVYDELTFMYKLTIDAKDGTATLKENHIIGRMRHLFIGVIPALWVYYNSTGTYGMLGRKLSNDTIHDFIQNNGLEMSVINFQTSIMADHETYSQTQSGQSATDTEEEITDTSIDTFADDGEKIFSADFGTRKSYNLYNYTADSAETSFDTYESTARTAGIWGYAGNHGLFAYHIGLMKFLPAVVVHMYPALAVKAASTIANMSRANYFYTIAYPEYGGYRVEHDPTLTAYIATEPIVTPAPSGLTDQLIGGLIIILIIVVVGTGIAVFVARRKK
;
A
#
# COMPACT_ATOMS: atom_id res chain seq x y z
N MET A 1 39.96 10.69 7.40
CA MET A 1 39.26 9.72 8.28
C MET A 1 38.14 10.34 9.15
N LYS A 2 37.91 11.67 9.14
CA LYS A 2 36.85 12.32 9.95
C LYS A 2 35.50 12.53 9.25
N ILE A 3 35.42 12.46 7.91
CA ILE A 3 34.20 12.76 7.12
C ILE A 3 33.20 11.59 7.09
N LYS A 4 33.67 10.33 7.16
CA LYS A 4 32.81 9.14 7.23
C LYS A 4 32.01 9.08 8.53
N ASN A 5 32.58 9.58 9.64
CA ASN A 5 31.88 9.61 10.92
C ASN A 5 30.83 10.72 10.95
N THR A 6 31.07 11.90 10.38
CA THR A 6 30.09 13.01 10.42
C THR A 6 28.83 12.74 9.60
N LEU A 7 28.92 12.03 8.47
CA LEU A 7 27.77 11.73 7.60
C LEU A 7 26.94 10.53 8.09
N GLY A 8 27.60 9.51 8.66
CA GLY A 8 26.92 8.43 9.39
C GLY A 8 26.25 8.96 10.66
N THR A 9 26.87 9.95 11.34
CA THR A 9 26.24 10.66 12.44
C THR A 9 25.10 11.56 11.94
N LEU A 10 25.18 12.18 10.76
CA LEU A 10 24.09 12.98 10.19
C LEU A 10 22.85 12.12 9.96
N LEU A 11 22.97 10.95 9.32
CA LEU A 11 21.85 10.02 9.10
C LEU A 11 21.32 9.35 10.38
N ILE A 12 22.17 9.15 11.40
CA ILE A 12 21.76 8.70 12.74
C ILE A 12 21.09 9.85 13.54
N SER A 13 21.50 11.10 13.32
CA SER A 13 20.92 12.30 13.95
C SER A 13 19.58 12.70 13.29
N ILE A 14 19.46 12.45 11.98
CA ILE A 14 18.26 12.55 11.13
C ILE A 14 17.15 11.62 11.63
N ALA A 15 17.47 10.55 12.38
CA ALA A 15 16.49 9.61 12.92
C ALA A 15 15.94 9.99 14.32
N LEU A 16 16.48 11.02 14.99
CA LEU A 16 16.33 11.21 16.44
C LEU A 16 15.38 12.33 16.89
N PHE A 17 14.74 13.09 15.99
CA PHE A 17 13.96 14.25 16.44
C PHE A 17 12.71 14.50 15.58
N GLY A 18 11.58 13.91 15.97
CA GLY A 18 10.25 14.28 15.51
C GLY A 18 9.54 15.20 16.50
N LEU A 19 8.86 16.23 15.99
CA LEU A 19 8.00 17.12 16.77
C LEU A 19 6.64 16.45 17.01
N MET A 20 6.12 16.63 18.22
CA MET A 20 4.88 16.01 18.66
C MET A 20 3.65 16.68 18.03
N ALA A 21 2.92 15.93 17.20
CA ALA A 21 1.47 16.10 17.12
C ALA A 21 0.86 15.47 18.39
N PRO A 22 -0.18 16.06 18.99
CA PRO A 22 -0.89 15.41 20.09
C PRO A 22 -1.42 14.05 19.60
N LEU A 23 -1.01 12.96 20.25
CA LEU A 23 -1.64 11.66 20.01
C LEU A 23 -3.13 11.81 20.32
N VAL A 24 -3.96 11.73 19.30
CA VAL A 24 -5.37 11.38 19.49
C VAL A 24 -5.37 10.02 20.16
N LYS A 25 -6.11 9.87 21.25
CA LYS A 25 -6.21 8.58 21.94
C LYS A 25 -6.75 7.57 20.94
N ALA A 26 -5.92 6.60 20.56
CA ALA A 26 -6.33 5.51 19.68
C ALA A 26 -7.48 4.73 20.31
N ASP A 27 -8.43 4.30 19.47
CA ASP A 27 -9.52 3.43 19.86
C ASP A 27 -9.05 1.98 19.98
N THR A 28 -9.82 1.18 20.70
CA THR A 28 -9.67 -0.27 20.71
C THR A 28 -10.67 -0.87 19.71
N LEU A 29 -10.17 -1.64 18.74
CA LEU A 29 -10.98 -2.50 17.90
C LEU A 29 -11.47 -3.71 18.72
N ILE A 30 -12.79 -3.82 18.87
CA ILE A 30 -13.44 -4.88 19.65
C ILE A 30 -14.38 -5.70 18.77
N ARG A 31 -14.69 -6.93 19.20
CA ARG A 31 -15.57 -7.84 18.44
C ARG A 31 -16.89 -7.20 18.01
N THR A 32 -17.53 -6.45 18.91
CA THR A 32 -18.83 -5.82 18.66
C THR A 32 -18.78 -4.73 17.58
N ASP A 33 -17.58 -4.26 17.19
CA ASP A 33 -17.46 -3.34 16.06
C ASP A 33 -17.85 -4.01 14.74
N PHE A 34 -17.53 -5.30 14.57
CA PHE A 34 -17.85 -6.06 13.36
C PHE A 34 -19.32 -6.49 13.25
N GLU A 35 -20.10 -6.25 14.30
CA GLU A 35 -21.55 -6.44 14.33
C GLU A 35 -22.31 -5.18 13.85
N GLN A 36 -21.62 -4.05 13.71
CA GLN A 36 -22.20 -2.80 13.22
C GLN A 36 -22.37 -2.81 11.70
N GLU A 37 -23.28 -1.97 11.18
CA GLU A 37 -23.42 -1.72 9.73
C GLU A 37 -22.13 -1.10 9.17
N SER A 38 -21.51 -0.18 9.91
CA SER A 38 -20.21 0.38 9.55
C SER A 38 -19.50 1.00 10.75
N PHE A 39 -18.18 1.14 10.65
CA PHE A 39 -17.39 1.98 11.56
C PHE A 39 -16.20 2.60 10.83
N ALA A 40 -15.66 3.67 11.42
CA ALA A 40 -14.38 4.26 11.05
C ALA A 40 -13.64 4.66 12.34
N LYS A 41 -12.42 4.15 12.54
CA LYS A 41 -11.64 4.37 13.77
C LYS A 41 -10.14 4.39 13.48
N THR A 42 -9.39 5.14 14.28
CA THR A 42 -7.92 5.00 14.36
C THR A 42 -7.58 4.07 15.52
N VAL A 43 -6.89 2.97 15.23
CA VAL A 43 -6.56 1.91 16.19
C VAL A 43 -5.06 1.78 16.31
N ASP A 44 -4.53 1.65 17.53
CA ASP A 44 -3.11 1.38 17.75
C ASP A 44 -2.83 -0.11 17.63
N PHE A 45 -2.15 -0.51 16.56
CA PHE A 45 -1.74 -1.89 16.36
C PHE A 45 -0.81 -2.39 17.46
N CYS A 46 0.04 -1.54 18.05
CA CYS A 46 0.98 -1.95 19.09
C CYS A 46 0.29 -2.38 20.39
N ASP A 47 -0.93 -1.92 20.68
CA ASP A 47 -1.73 -2.42 21.81
C ASP A 47 -2.02 -3.92 21.71
N TYR A 48 -2.39 -4.40 20.52
CA TYR A 48 -2.63 -5.82 20.26
C TYR A 48 -1.36 -6.64 20.43
N VAL A 49 -0.25 -6.09 19.94
CA VAL A 49 1.05 -6.73 20.04
C VAL A 49 1.52 -6.85 21.49
N ARG A 50 1.31 -5.82 22.31
CA ARG A 50 1.60 -5.83 23.75
C ARG A 50 0.76 -6.86 24.49
N ALA A 51 -0.55 -6.84 24.26
CA ALA A 51 -1.47 -7.83 24.82
C ALA A 51 -1.03 -9.26 24.46
N TYR A 52 -0.57 -9.46 23.22
CA TYR A 52 0.00 -10.71 22.79
C TYR A 52 1.27 -11.09 23.57
N ALA A 53 2.28 -10.22 23.57
CA ALA A 53 3.57 -10.51 24.18
C ALA A 53 3.41 -10.91 25.65
N THR A 54 2.53 -10.19 26.37
CA THR A 54 2.13 -10.49 27.75
C THR A 54 1.49 -11.88 27.87
N LEU A 55 0.51 -12.23 27.04
CA LEU A 55 -0.20 -13.51 27.14
C LEU A 55 0.72 -14.72 26.91
N HIS A 56 1.79 -14.57 26.14
CA HIS A 56 2.69 -15.67 25.75
C HIS A 56 4.07 -15.62 26.40
N GLY A 57 4.29 -14.71 27.35
CA GLY A 57 5.58 -14.56 28.02
C GLY A 57 6.71 -14.22 27.05
N ILE A 58 6.40 -13.53 25.96
CA ILE A 58 7.40 -13.06 25.00
C ILE A 58 8.03 -11.80 25.60
N PRO A 59 9.36 -11.74 25.75
CA PRO A 59 10.02 -10.55 26.25
C PRO A 59 9.75 -9.35 25.34
N GLU A 60 9.22 -8.29 25.92
CA GLU A 60 8.97 -7.03 25.21
C GLU A 60 10.30 -6.28 25.00
N PRO A 61 10.45 -5.56 23.86
CA PRO A 61 11.53 -4.62 23.69
C PRO A 61 11.54 -3.54 24.78
N THR A 62 12.69 -2.95 25.06
CA THR A 62 12.79 -1.78 25.94
C THR A 62 11.93 -0.64 25.38
N ASN A 63 11.17 0.04 26.26
CA ASN A 63 10.24 1.15 25.94
C ASN A 63 9.11 0.79 24.97
N PHE A 64 8.74 -0.49 24.86
CA PHE A 64 7.68 -0.93 23.95
C PHE A 64 6.31 -0.31 24.29
N ASP A 65 6.14 0.20 25.52
CA ASP A 65 4.97 0.94 25.94
C ASP A 65 4.76 2.27 25.20
N LYS A 66 5.85 2.82 24.61
CA LYS A 66 5.89 4.06 23.84
C LYS A 66 5.81 3.86 22.33
N TRP A 67 5.68 2.62 21.90
CA TRP A 67 5.60 2.29 20.48
C TRP A 67 4.14 2.26 20.10
N HIS A 68 3.79 3.03 19.07
CA HIS A 68 2.44 3.06 18.53
C HIS A 68 2.50 2.86 17.01
N ALA A 69 1.51 2.17 16.47
CA ALA A 69 1.31 2.04 15.03
C ALA A 69 -0.17 2.30 14.75
N ASN A 70 -0.50 3.57 14.57
CA ASN A 70 -1.87 4.03 14.38
C ASN A 70 -2.35 3.70 12.97
N MET A 71 -3.44 2.95 12.90
CA MET A 71 -4.05 2.45 11.67
C MET A 71 -5.45 3.04 11.55
N TYR A 72 -5.74 3.78 10.49
CA TYR A 72 -7.11 4.15 10.16
C TYR A 72 -7.82 2.93 9.54
N MET A 73 -8.87 2.48 10.20
CA MET A 73 -9.65 1.30 9.82
C MET A 73 -11.08 1.69 9.50
N THR A 74 -11.59 1.22 8.37
CA THR A 74 -13.00 1.34 8.03
C THR A 74 -13.62 -0.03 7.81
N TYR A 75 -14.89 -0.16 8.16
CA TYR A 75 -15.65 -1.38 7.96
C TYR A 75 -17.04 -1.04 7.45
N ILE A 76 -17.53 -1.84 6.51
CA ILE A 76 -18.85 -1.74 5.91
C ILE A 76 -19.42 -3.16 5.89
N ASN A 77 -20.62 -3.35 6.42
CA ASN A 77 -21.33 -4.61 6.51
C ASN A 77 -22.78 -4.38 6.10
N THR A 78 -23.02 -4.49 4.80
CA THR A 78 -24.34 -4.20 4.21
C THR A 78 -24.57 -5.07 2.98
N SER A 79 -25.83 -5.39 2.69
CA SER A 79 -26.25 -6.11 1.47
C SER A 79 -25.50 -7.43 1.20
N GLY A 80 -25.12 -8.18 2.26
CA GLY A 80 -24.38 -9.44 2.13
C GLY A 80 -22.88 -9.29 1.87
N LEU A 81 -22.36 -8.06 1.85
CA LEU A 81 -20.95 -7.73 1.72
C LEU A 81 -20.39 -7.21 3.04
N LYS A 82 -19.24 -7.74 3.43
CA LYS A 82 -18.37 -7.18 4.48
C LYS A 82 -17.09 -6.66 3.83
N LEU A 83 -16.84 -5.37 3.88
CA LEU A 83 -15.60 -4.75 3.44
C LEU A 83 -14.87 -4.19 4.66
N PHE A 84 -13.61 -4.54 4.83
CA PHE A 84 -12.70 -3.97 5.82
C PHE A 84 -11.54 -3.30 5.09
N TYR A 85 -11.20 -2.08 5.45
CA TYR A 85 -10.03 -1.37 4.94
C TYR A 85 -9.13 -0.95 6.10
N ALA A 86 -7.83 -0.97 5.86
CA ALA A 86 -6.85 -0.45 6.79
C ALA A 86 -5.73 0.30 6.07
N GLY A 87 -5.44 1.50 6.55
CA GLY A 87 -4.32 2.31 6.12
C GLY A 87 -3.48 2.82 7.29
N LEU A 88 -2.17 2.90 7.10
CA LEU A 88 -1.26 3.34 8.17
C LEU A 88 -1.28 4.85 8.31
N GLU A 89 -1.66 5.35 9.48
CA GLU A 89 -1.62 6.78 9.76
C GLU A 89 -0.20 7.22 10.11
N ASN A 90 0.37 6.62 11.15
CA ASN A 90 1.74 6.85 11.60
C ASN A 90 2.24 5.71 12.49
N ILE A 91 3.56 5.63 12.63
CA ILE A 91 4.26 4.82 13.62
C ILE A 91 5.04 5.78 14.51
N THR A 92 4.99 5.58 15.82
CA THR A 92 5.83 6.30 16.77
C THR A 92 6.66 5.31 17.58
N THR A 93 7.93 5.64 17.81
CA THR A 93 8.80 4.86 18.71
C THR A 93 9.52 5.79 19.67
N ASP A 94 9.51 5.45 20.95
CA ASP A 94 10.21 6.18 22.02
C ASP A 94 9.84 7.69 22.08
N GLU A 95 8.66 8.06 21.54
CA GLU A 95 8.16 9.45 21.39
C GLU A 95 9.06 10.40 20.58
N SER A 96 10.17 9.92 20.03
CA SER A 96 11.17 10.73 19.31
C SER A 96 11.18 10.52 17.80
N THR A 97 10.59 9.42 17.32
CA THR A 97 10.57 9.06 15.90
C THR A 97 9.13 8.88 15.45
N TYR A 98 8.75 9.57 14.38
CA TYR A 98 7.46 9.45 13.71
C TYR A 98 7.70 8.98 12.29
N LEU A 99 7.07 7.89 11.86
CA LEU A 99 7.17 7.34 10.51
C LEU A 99 5.77 7.30 9.90
N ARG A 100 5.59 7.93 8.75
CA ARG A 100 4.37 7.86 7.94
C ARG A 100 4.67 7.17 6.60
N ILE A 101 4.27 5.91 6.51
CA ILE A 101 4.56 5.04 5.37
C ILE A 101 3.23 4.75 4.67
N PRO A 102 3.05 5.09 3.39
CA PRO A 102 1.85 4.73 2.66
C PRO A 102 1.67 3.23 2.62
N MET A 103 0.65 2.74 3.31
CA MET A 103 0.24 1.35 3.30
C MET A 103 -1.29 1.34 3.23
N GLN A 104 -1.83 0.62 2.25
CA GLN A 104 -3.27 0.51 2.04
C GLN A 104 -3.65 -0.90 1.66
N SER A 105 -4.61 -1.46 2.38
CA SER A 105 -5.18 -2.76 2.08
C SER A 105 -6.67 -2.76 2.37
N PHE A 106 -7.43 -3.52 1.59
CA PHE A 106 -8.79 -3.90 1.97
C PHE A 106 -9.01 -5.40 1.82
N ILE A 107 -9.99 -5.88 2.57
CA ILE A 107 -10.49 -7.24 2.56
C ILE A 107 -11.99 -7.17 2.30
N MET A 108 -12.49 -7.97 1.38
CA MET A 108 -13.91 -8.20 1.19
C MET A 108 -14.25 -9.63 1.58
N HIS A 109 -15.36 -9.83 2.29
CA HIS A 109 -16.03 -11.11 2.48
C HIS A 109 -17.45 -10.99 1.94
N TYR A 110 -17.86 -11.95 1.11
CA TYR A 110 -19.20 -12.01 0.55
C TYR A 110 -19.54 -13.44 0.17
N LYS A 111 -20.83 -13.68 -0.12
CA LYS A 111 -21.28 -14.89 -0.79
C LYS A 111 -21.34 -14.68 -2.29
N THR A 112 -20.90 -15.66 -3.08
CA THR A 112 -20.95 -15.57 -4.55
C THR A 112 -22.37 -15.54 -5.09
N ASN A 113 -22.59 -14.79 -6.18
CA ASN A 113 -23.92 -14.61 -6.76
C ASN A 113 -24.55 -15.93 -7.28
N GLU A 114 -23.77 -16.83 -7.89
CA GLU A 114 -24.33 -18.02 -8.55
C GLU A 114 -24.55 -19.19 -7.59
N LYS A 115 -23.57 -19.49 -6.73
CA LYS A 115 -23.57 -20.69 -5.87
C LYS A 115 -23.56 -20.38 -4.38
N ASN A 116 -23.66 -19.11 -3.99
CA ASN A 116 -23.82 -18.67 -2.60
C ASN A 116 -22.67 -19.07 -1.66
N ARG A 117 -21.44 -19.10 -2.19
CA ARG A 117 -20.23 -19.57 -1.50
C ARG A 117 -19.47 -18.43 -0.85
N ASP A 118 -18.88 -18.70 0.31
CA ASP A 118 -18.06 -17.71 1.01
C ASP A 118 -16.71 -17.48 0.33
N VAL A 119 -16.47 -16.24 -0.09
CA VAL A 119 -15.23 -15.76 -0.69
C VAL A 119 -14.63 -14.70 0.23
N ILE A 120 -13.32 -14.75 0.40
CA ILE A 120 -12.55 -13.61 0.89
C ILE A 120 -11.60 -13.15 -0.20
N LEU A 121 -11.61 -11.86 -0.47
CA LEU A 121 -10.69 -11.19 -1.37
C LEU A 121 -9.90 -10.14 -0.60
N ALA A 122 -8.63 -9.97 -0.94
CA ALA A 122 -7.81 -8.89 -0.45
C ALA A 122 -6.98 -8.29 -1.58
N SER A 123 -6.91 -6.96 -1.64
CA SER A 123 -5.99 -6.22 -2.49
C SER A 123 -5.13 -5.31 -1.62
N THR A 124 -3.91 -5.06 -2.07
CA THR A 124 -2.92 -4.33 -1.29
C THR A 124 -2.00 -3.54 -2.18
N PHE A 125 -1.85 -2.27 -1.82
CA PHE A 125 -0.81 -1.40 -2.35
C PHE A 125 0.55 -1.80 -1.81
N LEU A 126 1.49 -2.05 -2.72
CA LEU A 126 2.83 -2.47 -2.37
C LEU A 126 3.82 -1.31 -2.33
N MET A 127 3.91 -0.55 -3.43
CA MET A 127 4.82 0.60 -3.55
C MET A 127 4.58 1.40 -4.83
N LEU A 128 5.17 2.60 -4.86
CA LEU A 128 5.51 3.29 -6.09
C LEU A 128 6.86 2.76 -6.62
N MET A 129 7.01 2.67 -7.94
CA MET A 129 8.27 2.35 -8.59
C MET A 129 8.53 3.36 -9.70
N ALA A 130 9.65 4.08 -9.56
CA ALA A 130 10.21 4.83 -10.68
C ALA A 130 11.04 3.88 -11.54
N PHE A 131 11.05 4.09 -12.85
CA PHE A 131 11.82 3.26 -13.77
C PHE A 131 12.24 4.07 -14.99
N ASN A 132 13.25 3.57 -15.72
CA ASN A 132 13.50 4.04 -17.07
C ASN A 132 13.92 2.88 -17.96
N GLU A 133 13.40 2.90 -19.16
CA GLU A 133 13.63 1.87 -20.17
C GLU A 133 15.09 1.81 -20.61
N THR A 134 15.47 0.64 -21.13
CA THR A 134 16.76 0.41 -21.75
C THR A 134 16.60 -0.10 -23.17
N ALA A 135 17.70 -0.20 -23.92
CA ALA A 135 17.67 -0.81 -25.25
C ALA A 135 17.21 -2.29 -25.26
N ASN A 136 17.08 -2.94 -24.10
CA ASN A 136 16.65 -4.33 -23.97
C ASN A 136 15.31 -4.48 -23.23
N THR A 137 14.55 -3.40 -23.05
CA THR A 137 13.20 -3.44 -22.48
C THR A 137 12.37 -4.51 -23.19
N LEU A 138 11.70 -5.33 -22.39
CA LEU A 138 10.85 -6.42 -22.82
C LEU A 138 9.40 -5.98 -22.97
N HIS A 139 8.97 -5.06 -22.12
CA HIS A 139 7.59 -4.56 -22.05
C HIS A 139 7.63 -3.03 -22.14
N PRO A 140 7.47 -2.46 -23.35
CA PRO A 140 7.42 -1.01 -23.50
C PRO A 140 6.38 -0.37 -22.57
N ASP A 141 6.67 0.83 -22.10
CA ASP A 141 5.81 1.67 -21.27
C ASP A 141 5.46 1.03 -19.91
N SER A 142 6.22 0.03 -19.45
CA SER A 142 5.98 -0.67 -18.17
C SER A 142 7.27 -1.23 -17.58
N PRO A 143 7.50 -1.12 -16.25
CA PRO A 143 8.76 -1.57 -15.67
C PRO A 143 8.94 -3.08 -15.81
N ASP A 144 10.11 -3.49 -16.30
CA ASP A 144 10.48 -4.89 -16.40
C ASP A 144 11.92 -5.20 -15.93
N ARG A 145 12.25 -6.50 -15.92
CA ARG A 145 13.53 -7.02 -15.41
C ARG A 145 14.77 -6.57 -16.21
N LYS A 146 14.61 -5.90 -17.36
CA LYS A 146 15.69 -5.34 -18.19
C LYS A 146 15.82 -3.83 -18.04
N ASP A 147 14.95 -3.19 -17.28
CA ASP A 147 14.98 -1.76 -17.05
C ASP A 147 15.82 -1.40 -15.82
N ASN A 148 16.08 -0.10 -15.66
CA ASN A 148 16.57 0.40 -14.39
C ASN A 148 15.36 0.71 -13.50
N LEU A 149 15.28 0.05 -12.34
CA LEU A 149 14.12 0.16 -11.47
C LEU A 149 14.53 0.75 -10.12
N PHE A 150 13.72 1.68 -9.64
CA PHE A 150 13.92 2.38 -8.38
C PHE A 150 12.66 2.25 -7.54
N ALA A 151 12.72 1.35 -6.56
CA ALA A 151 11.63 1.22 -5.62
C ALA A 151 11.57 2.47 -4.74
N SER A 152 10.43 3.17 -4.80
CA SER A 152 10.22 4.45 -4.12
C SER A 152 9.48 4.20 -2.82
N PHE A 153 10.24 4.17 -1.73
CA PHE A 153 9.74 3.88 -0.41
C PHE A 153 9.74 5.11 0.47
N SER A 154 8.55 5.51 0.92
CA SER A 154 8.51 6.43 2.03
C SER A 154 8.93 5.74 3.32
N LEU A 155 9.94 6.29 3.97
CA LEU A 155 10.23 5.94 5.37
C LEU A 155 9.59 6.93 6.34
N GLY A 156 8.91 7.97 5.82
CA GLY A 156 8.07 8.84 6.62
C GLY A 156 8.78 9.66 7.70
N PHE A 157 10.09 9.88 7.56
CA PHE A 157 10.87 10.69 8.49
C PHE A 157 10.41 12.15 8.48
N ASP A 158 10.40 12.79 9.67
CA ASP A 158 10.31 14.24 9.82
C ASP A 158 11.73 14.82 9.93
N LEU A 159 12.17 15.55 8.90
CA LEU A 159 13.48 16.20 8.83
C LEU A 159 13.38 17.72 8.78
N SER A 160 12.27 18.28 9.29
CA SER A 160 12.07 19.74 9.43
C SER A 160 13.22 20.46 10.14
N ASN A 161 13.93 19.77 11.03
CA ASN A 161 15.09 20.29 11.76
C ASN A 161 16.39 20.38 10.94
N LEU A 162 16.41 19.97 9.66
CA LEU A 162 17.58 20.11 8.78
C LEU A 162 17.80 21.55 8.24
N GLY A 163 16.94 22.49 8.65
CA GLY A 163 17.09 23.93 8.41
C GLY A 163 16.52 24.40 7.07
N GLU A 164 16.26 25.70 6.97
CA GLU A 164 15.55 26.36 5.85
C GLU A 164 16.17 26.16 4.45
N THR A 165 17.39 25.60 4.36
CA THR A 165 18.11 25.35 3.08
C THR A 165 17.89 23.95 2.50
N LEU A 166 17.32 23.02 3.27
CA LEU A 166 16.92 21.70 2.81
C LEU A 166 15.38 21.62 2.83
N PRO A 167 14.76 20.83 1.95
CA PRO A 167 13.31 20.71 1.93
C PRO A 167 12.78 20.33 3.31
N VAL A 168 11.60 20.87 3.65
CA VAL A 168 10.87 20.41 4.84
C VAL A 168 10.40 19.00 4.53
N LEU A 169 11.15 18.00 5.01
CA LEU A 169 10.86 16.59 4.78
C LEU A 169 9.95 16.13 5.92
N ASN A 170 8.71 16.61 5.97
CA ASN A 170 7.75 16.30 7.02
C ASN A 170 6.53 15.63 6.40
N SER A 171 6.60 14.32 6.16
CA SER A 171 5.40 13.60 5.72
C SER A 171 4.27 13.85 6.71
N GLU A 172 3.07 14.10 6.19
CA GLU A 172 1.82 14.26 6.94
C GLU A 172 0.80 13.26 6.42
N THR A 173 -0.16 12.89 7.26
CA THR A 173 -1.24 11.98 6.89
C THR A 173 -2.57 12.61 7.27
N GLU A 174 -3.51 12.60 6.34
CA GLU A 174 -4.88 13.08 6.49
C GLU A 174 -5.85 11.93 6.20
N ILE A 175 -6.85 11.77 7.06
CA ILE A 175 -7.92 10.79 6.90
C ILE A 175 -9.02 11.41 6.02
N ILE A 176 -9.43 10.69 4.97
CA ILE A 176 -10.67 10.97 4.25
C ILE A 176 -11.78 10.19 4.97
N PRO A 177 -12.71 10.87 5.67
CA PRO A 177 -13.68 10.19 6.53
C PRO A 177 -14.60 9.26 5.75
N LEU A 178 -15.01 8.16 6.40
CA LEU A 178 -16.05 7.29 5.87
C LEU A 178 -17.39 8.04 5.79
N THR A 179 -17.95 8.11 4.60
CA THR A 179 -19.28 8.68 4.36
C THR A 179 -20.12 7.71 3.53
N SER A 180 -21.45 7.83 3.62
CA SER A 180 -22.40 6.97 2.92
C SER A 180 -23.53 7.78 2.28
N SER A 181 -24.09 7.27 1.18
CA SER A 181 -25.39 7.73 0.68
C SER A 181 -26.52 7.43 1.67
N THR A 182 -27.68 8.06 1.46
CA THR A 182 -28.88 7.86 2.30
C THR A 182 -29.39 6.42 2.24
N ASP A 183 -29.31 5.79 1.07
CA ASP A 183 -29.75 4.40 0.82
C ASP A 183 -28.70 3.35 1.23
N LYS A 184 -27.52 3.77 1.69
CA LYS A 184 -26.41 2.90 2.12
C LYS A 184 -25.84 2.01 1.02
N LEU A 185 -26.07 2.35 -0.24
CA LEU A 185 -25.52 1.64 -1.40
C LEU A 185 -24.24 2.27 -1.95
N GLU A 186 -23.92 3.51 -1.57
CA GLU A 186 -22.64 4.14 -1.91
C GLU A 186 -21.88 4.53 -0.65
N TRP A 187 -20.56 4.29 -0.66
CA TRP A 187 -19.66 4.64 0.43
C TRP A 187 -18.36 5.25 -0.11
N THR A 188 -17.79 6.22 0.59
CA THR A 188 -16.48 6.79 0.25
C THR A 188 -15.61 6.96 1.48
N TRP A 189 -14.31 6.70 1.35
CA TRP A 189 -13.29 6.87 2.39
C TRP A 189 -11.89 6.86 1.75
N GLY A 190 -10.85 7.09 2.55
CA GLY A 190 -9.49 6.99 2.05
C GLY A 190 -8.48 7.65 2.96
N MET A 191 -7.27 7.84 2.45
CA MET A 191 -6.21 8.58 3.13
C MET A 191 -5.34 9.33 2.13
N LYS A 192 -4.84 10.46 2.58
CA LYS A 192 -3.93 11.33 1.85
C LYS A 192 -2.64 11.49 2.64
N TYR A 193 -1.51 11.22 1.98
CA TYR A 193 -0.18 11.44 2.53
C TYR A 193 0.41 12.66 1.84
N THR A 194 0.73 13.74 2.54
CA THR A 194 1.32 14.95 1.94
C THR A 194 2.78 15.12 2.33
N ASN A 195 3.53 15.90 1.56
CA ASN A 195 4.97 16.09 1.74
C ASN A 195 5.73 14.75 1.81
N LEU A 196 5.28 13.79 1.00
CA LEU A 196 5.68 12.40 1.11
C LEU A 196 7.15 12.25 0.71
N THR A 197 7.99 12.10 1.72
CA THR A 197 9.43 11.89 1.53
C THR A 197 9.68 10.42 1.21
N ALA A 198 10.30 10.12 0.08
CA ALA A 198 10.60 8.76 -0.36
C ALA A 198 12.07 8.57 -0.73
N LEU A 199 12.60 7.41 -0.38
CA LEU A 199 13.93 6.96 -0.75
C LEU A 199 13.83 6.01 -1.94
N TRP A 200 14.76 6.15 -2.87
CA TRP A 200 14.84 5.33 -4.06
C TRP A 200 15.95 4.30 -3.89
N TRP A 201 15.57 3.02 -3.91
CA TRP A 201 16.52 1.91 -3.96
C TRP A 201 16.49 1.25 -5.33
N GLU A 202 17.67 1.14 -5.92
CA GLU A 202 17.84 0.32 -7.12
C GLU A 202 17.39 -1.11 -6.83
N THR A 203 16.49 -1.63 -7.67
CA THR A 203 15.78 -2.88 -7.45
C THR A 203 15.83 -3.73 -8.72
N TRP A 204 15.90 -5.05 -8.54
CA TRP A 204 15.84 -6.02 -9.62
C TRP A 204 14.68 -6.97 -9.35
N ILE A 205 13.80 -7.08 -10.35
CA ILE A 205 12.59 -7.92 -10.30
C ILE A 205 12.70 -9.18 -11.17
N ASP A 206 13.93 -9.61 -11.52
CA ASP A 206 14.12 -10.91 -12.16
C ASP A 206 13.73 -12.03 -11.17
N PRO A 207 12.73 -12.87 -11.48
CA PRO A 207 12.30 -13.96 -10.59
C PRO A 207 13.41 -14.92 -10.18
N ASN A 208 14.46 -15.06 -10.99
CA ASN A 208 15.59 -15.95 -10.70
C ASN A 208 16.65 -15.31 -9.80
N ASN A 209 16.65 -13.98 -9.68
CA ASN A 209 17.60 -13.26 -8.85
C ASN A 209 17.01 -11.92 -8.32
N PRO A 210 15.90 -11.99 -7.57
CA PRO A 210 15.25 -10.80 -7.04
C PRO A 210 16.11 -10.23 -5.92
N ARG A 211 16.46 -8.95 -6.04
CA ARG A 211 17.30 -8.26 -5.06
C ARG A 211 17.11 -6.76 -5.17
N PHE A 212 17.57 -6.06 -4.16
CA PHE A 212 17.66 -4.61 -4.16
C PHE A 212 19.04 -4.22 -3.66
N GLN A 213 19.44 -2.98 -3.93
CA GLN A 213 20.70 -2.44 -3.43
C GLN A 213 20.58 -2.26 -1.91
N ASN A 214 21.04 -3.26 -1.14
CA ASN A 214 20.99 -3.26 0.33
C ASN A 214 21.99 -2.29 1.00
N GLY A 215 22.41 -1.25 0.28
CA GLY A 215 23.31 -0.20 0.73
C GLY A 215 22.57 1.14 0.85
N TRP A 216 23.26 2.23 0.52
CA TRP A 216 22.64 3.56 0.47
C TRP A 216 21.59 3.61 -0.65
N PRO A 217 20.44 4.28 -0.40
CA PRO A 217 19.51 4.64 -1.47
C PRO A 217 20.24 5.50 -2.50
N VAL A 218 19.85 5.33 -3.76
CA VAL A 218 20.42 6.07 -4.89
C VAL A 218 19.75 7.43 -5.08
N GLY A 219 18.60 7.65 -4.44
CA GLY A 219 17.94 8.94 -4.40
C GLY A 219 17.02 9.16 -3.21
N LEU A 220 16.63 10.41 -3.03
CA LEU A 220 15.65 10.91 -2.06
C LEU A 220 14.75 11.90 -2.78
N THR A 221 13.45 11.71 -2.73
CA THR A 221 12.46 12.60 -3.35
C THR A 221 11.37 13.04 -2.38
N VAL A 222 10.66 14.10 -2.74
CA VAL A 222 9.46 14.55 -2.04
C VAL A 222 8.33 14.69 -3.05
N TYR A 223 7.27 13.90 -2.87
CA TYR A 223 6.01 14.06 -3.59
C TYR A 223 5.10 15.03 -2.83
N ASP A 224 4.32 15.83 -3.54
CA ASP A 224 3.30 16.69 -2.93
C ASP A 224 2.27 15.88 -2.16
N GLU A 225 1.81 14.80 -2.78
CA GLU A 225 0.89 13.88 -2.15
C GLU A 225 1.03 12.45 -2.69
N LEU A 226 0.51 11.51 -1.92
CA LEU A 226 0.01 10.24 -2.41
C LEU A 226 -1.36 10.05 -1.77
N THR A 227 -2.42 10.06 -2.57
CA THR A 227 -3.79 9.95 -2.06
C THR A 227 -4.41 8.68 -2.58
N PHE A 228 -5.13 7.99 -1.71
CA PHE A 228 -5.97 6.84 -2.03
C PHE A 228 -7.39 7.15 -1.60
N MET A 229 -8.31 7.14 -2.56
CA MET A 229 -9.73 7.34 -2.33
C MET A 229 -10.50 6.15 -2.89
N TYR A 230 -11.32 5.57 -2.03
CA TYR A 230 -12.16 4.43 -2.36
C TYR A 230 -13.60 4.88 -2.50
N LYS A 231 -14.27 4.42 -3.56
CA LYS A 231 -15.72 4.52 -3.70
C LYS A 231 -16.31 3.13 -3.92
N LEU A 232 -17.07 2.66 -2.94
CA LEU A 232 -17.87 1.45 -3.06
C LEU A 232 -19.27 1.80 -3.56
N THR A 233 -19.76 1.07 -4.56
CA THR A 233 -21.14 1.11 -5.03
C THR A 233 -21.69 -0.31 -5.07
N ILE A 234 -22.84 -0.55 -4.43
CA ILE A 234 -23.49 -1.85 -4.38
C ILE A 234 -24.73 -1.81 -5.26
N ASP A 235 -24.74 -2.62 -6.32
CA ASP A 235 -25.94 -2.87 -7.12
C ASP A 235 -26.58 -4.19 -6.70
N ALA A 236 -27.60 -4.08 -5.84
CA ALA A 236 -28.30 -5.24 -5.32
C ALA A 236 -29.11 -6.00 -6.39
N LYS A 237 -29.49 -5.32 -7.48
CA LYS A 237 -30.29 -5.90 -8.56
C LYS A 237 -29.42 -6.76 -9.48
N ASP A 238 -28.22 -6.26 -9.79
CA ASP A 238 -27.28 -6.95 -10.67
C ASP A 238 -26.36 -7.91 -9.89
N GLY A 239 -26.43 -7.91 -8.55
CA GLY A 239 -25.64 -8.78 -7.70
C GLY A 239 -24.15 -8.42 -7.75
N THR A 240 -23.84 -7.12 -7.74
CA THR A 240 -22.46 -6.63 -7.85
C THR A 240 -22.12 -5.59 -6.80
N ALA A 241 -20.85 -5.59 -6.39
CA ALA A 241 -20.26 -4.54 -5.60
C ALA A 241 -19.00 -4.04 -6.31
N THR A 242 -19.02 -2.77 -6.71
CA THR A 242 -17.95 -2.12 -7.46
C THR A 242 -17.16 -1.20 -6.54
N LEU A 243 -15.86 -1.45 -6.43
CA LEU A 243 -14.91 -0.62 -5.70
C LEU A 243 -14.02 0.12 -6.71
N LYS A 244 -14.15 1.45 -6.75
CA LYS A 244 -13.23 2.32 -7.51
C LYS A 244 -12.11 2.78 -6.60
N GLU A 245 -10.88 2.63 -7.07
CA GLU A 245 -9.68 3.05 -6.35
C GLU A 245 -9.06 4.25 -7.09
N ASN A 246 -9.45 5.46 -6.72
CA ASN A 246 -8.79 6.65 -7.22
C ASN A 246 -7.47 6.84 -6.47
N HIS A 247 -6.38 6.95 -7.20
CA HIS A 247 -5.10 7.35 -6.65
C HIS A 247 -4.56 8.61 -7.31
N ILE A 248 -3.99 9.47 -6.47
CA ILE A 248 -3.29 10.67 -6.91
C ILE A 248 -1.82 10.51 -6.50
N ILE A 249 -0.92 10.58 -7.47
CA ILE A 249 0.51 10.73 -7.22
C ILE A 249 0.84 12.20 -7.45
N GLY A 250 1.14 12.93 -6.39
CA GLY A 250 1.50 14.33 -6.46
C GLY A 250 2.84 14.54 -7.17
N ARG A 251 3.05 15.78 -7.65
CA ARG A 251 4.31 16.15 -8.31
C ARG A 251 5.51 15.95 -7.39
N MET A 252 6.68 15.72 -7.99
CA MET A 252 7.96 15.74 -7.27
C MET A 252 8.44 17.19 -7.13
N ARG A 253 8.70 17.64 -5.90
CA ARG A 253 9.27 18.97 -5.63
C ARG A 253 10.77 18.98 -5.48
N HIS A 254 11.30 17.90 -4.94
CA HIS A 254 12.70 17.77 -4.58
C HIS A 254 13.18 16.41 -5.01
N LEU A 255 14.34 16.34 -5.65
CA LEU A 255 15.02 15.09 -5.96
C LEU A 255 16.50 15.25 -5.67
N PHE A 256 17.02 14.43 -4.78
CA PHE A 256 18.44 14.23 -4.58
C PHE A 256 18.82 12.90 -5.22
N ILE A 257 19.86 12.88 -6.04
CA ILE A 257 20.32 11.65 -6.69
C ILE A 257 21.83 11.50 -6.61
N GLY A 258 22.29 10.28 -6.40
CA GLY A 258 23.70 9.91 -6.47
C GLY A 258 24.05 8.67 -5.62
N VAL A 259 25.24 8.13 -5.84
CA VAL A 259 25.66 6.84 -5.26
C VAL A 259 26.02 6.95 -3.78
N ILE A 260 26.44 8.14 -3.32
CA ILE A 260 26.71 8.42 -1.91
C ILE A 260 26.17 9.80 -1.54
N PRO A 261 25.62 10.00 -0.32
CA PRO A 261 24.99 11.28 0.06
C PRO A 261 25.91 12.50 -0.05
N ALA A 262 27.22 12.30 0.13
CA ALA A 262 28.22 13.37 0.00
C ALA A 262 28.40 13.91 -1.43
N LEU A 263 27.87 13.21 -2.44
CA LEU A 263 27.96 13.57 -3.86
C LEU A 263 26.58 13.68 -4.50
N TRP A 264 25.53 13.81 -3.69
CA TRP A 264 24.18 13.98 -4.23
C TRP A 264 24.05 15.33 -4.93
N VAL A 265 23.40 15.26 -6.09
CA VAL A 265 22.96 16.43 -6.84
C VAL A 265 21.49 16.65 -6.52
N TYR A 266 21.13 17.90 -6.26
CA TYR A 266 19.79 18.31 -5.87
C TYR A 266 19.08 19.01 -7.03
N TYR A 267 17.88 18.55 -7.36
CA TYR A 267 17.00 19.10 -8.39
C TYR A 267 15.70 19.60 -7.75
N ASN A 268 15.22 20.75 -8.21
CA ASN A 268 13.89 21.27 -7.90
C ASN A 268 13.32 22.07 -9.09
N SER A 269 12.19 22.75 -8.89
CA SER A 269 11.54 23.56 -9.94
C SER A 269 12.34 24.78 -10.42
N THR A 270 13.45 25.13 -9.78
CA THR A 270 14.24 26.35 -10.08
C THR A 270 15.63 26.05 -10.66
N GLY A 271 16.07 24.80 -10.62
CA GLY A 271 17.32 24.36 -11.22
C GLY A 271 17.99 23.20 -10.49
N THR A 272 19.26 23.00 -10.83
CA THR A 272 20.12 21.94 -10.30
C THR A 272 21.20 22.53 -9.40
N TYR A 273 21.49 21.88 -8.28
CA TYR A 273 22.36 22.37 -7.22
C TYR A 273 23.29 21.26 -6.71
N GLY A 274 24.52 21.64 -6.35
CA GLY A 274 25.44 20.75 -5.65
C GLY A 274 25.21 20.75 -4.14
N MET A 275 25.90 19.86 -3.42
CA MET A 275 25.76 19.66 -1.97
C MET A 275 25.92 20.92 -1.10
N LEU A 276 26.59 21.96 -1.59
CA LEU A 276 26.77 23.24 -0.88
C LEU A 276 25.74 24.32 -1.29
N GLY A 277 24.64 23.93 -1.93
CA GLY A 277 23.61 24.86 -2.43
C GLY A 277 24.05 25.69 -3.64
N ARG A 278 25.26 25.44 -4.17
CA ARG A 278 25.75 26.11 -5.38
C ARG A 278 24.92 25.63 -6.58
N LYS A 279 24.26 26.57 -7.27
CA LYS A 279 23.58 26.30 -8.54
C LYS A 279 24.59 25.81 -9.59
N LEU A 280 24.32 24.65 -10.18
CA LEU A 280 25.15 23.99 -11.21
C LEU A 280 24.60 24.26 -12.61
N SER A 281 23.28 24.16 -12.79
CA SER A 281 22.60 24.47 -14.04
C SER A 281 21.18 24.99 -13.78
N ASN A 282 20.51 25.45 -14.84
CA ASN A 282 19.09 25.83 -14.79
C ASN A 282 18.16 24.64 -15.03
N ASP A 283 18.69 23.45 -15.32
CA ASP A 283 17.87 22.26 -15.52
C ASP A 283 17.11 21.96 -14.23
N THR A 284 15.80 21.88 -14.36
CA THR A 284 14.87 21.62 -13.27
C THR A 284 14.75 20.13 -12.99
N ILE A 285 14.01 19.78 -11.94
CA ILE A 285 13.61 18.39 -11.68
C ILE A 285 12.86 17.76 -12.86
N HIS A 286 12.01 18.52 -13.54
CA HIS A 286 11.25 18.04 -14.69
C HIS A 286 12.15 17.81 -15.90
N ASP A 287 13.10 18.70 -16.14
CA ASP A 287 14.12 18.50 -17.18
C ASP A 287 14.95 17.25 -16.88
N PHE A 288 15.31 17.01 -15.62
CA PHE A 288 16.05 15.81 -15.24
C PHE A 288 15.23 14.54 -15.50
N ILE A 289 13.97 14.49 -15.05
CA ILE A 289 13.10 13.32 -15.23
C ILE A 289 12.91 13.04 -16.72
N GLN A 290 12.57 14.06 -17.51
CA GLN A 290 12.37 13.94 -18.95
C GLN A 290 13.64 13.52 -19.69
N ASN A 291 14.78 14.16 -19.40
CA ASN A 291 16.05 13.85 -20.08
C ASN A 291 16.62 12.46 -19.73
N ASN A 292 16.17 11.86 -18.64
CA ASN A 292 16.56 10.50 -18.23
C ASN A 292 15.47 9.47 -18.53
N GLY A 293 14.35 9.85 -19.16
CA GLY A 293 13.24 8.94 -19.45
C GLY A 293 12.69 8.26 -18.19
N LEU A 294 12.63 9.00 -17.07
CA LEU A 294 12.15 8.45 -15.81
C LEU A 294 10.62 8.48 -15.77
N GLU A 295 10.03 7.32 -15.55
CA GLU A 295 8.60 7.08 -15.51
C GLU A 295 8.17 6.63 -14.10
N MET A 296 6.87 6.49 -13.87
CA MET A 296 6.32 6.08 -12.57
C MET A 296 5.31 4.95 -12.73
N SER A 297 5.23 4.07 -11.73
CA SER A 297 4.24 3.01 -11.67
C SER A 297 3.76 2.74 -10.26
N VAL A 298 2.54 2.21 -10.16
CA VAL A 298 1.93 1.66 -8.95
C VAL A 298 1.95 0.14 -9.02
N ILE A 299 2.44 -0.49 -7.96
CA ILE A 299 2.50 -1.95 -7.83
C ILE A 299 1.51 -2.41 -6.77
N ASN A 300 0.66 -3.38 -7.14
CA ASN A 300 -0.33 -4.00 -6.27
C ASN A 300 -0.26 -5.52 -6.37
N PHE A 301 -0.82 -6.20 -5.36
CA PHE A 301 -1.08 -7.63 -5.45
C PHE A 301 -2.48 -7.97 -4.92
N GLN A 302 -3.04 -9.04 -5.47
CA GLN A 302 -4.36 -9.52 -5.11
C GLN A 302 -4.33 -10.97 -4.63
N THR A 303 -5.16 -11.26 -3.63
CA THR A 303 -5.39 -12.61 -3.10
C THR A 303 -6.88 -12.87 -2.94
N SER A 304 -7.30 -14.09 -3.23
CA SER A 304 -8.65 -14.60 -3.13
C SER A 304 -8.58 -15.98 -2.48
N ILE A 305 -9.50 -16.26 -1.57
CA ILE A 305 -9.62 -17.56 -0.90
C ILE A 305 -11.09 -17.95 -0.79
N MET A 306 -11.33 -19.25 -0.97
CA MET A 306 -12.62 -19.89 -0.73
C MET A 306 -12.45 -21.03 0.26
N ALA A 307 -13.51 -21.38 0.98
CA ALA A 307 -13.45 -22.36 2.06
C ALA A 307 -13.32 -23.79 1.52
N ASP A 308 -14.05 -24.08 0.46
CA ASP A 308 -14.29 -25.41 -0.11
C ASP A 308 -13.76 -25.57 -1.55
N HIS A 309 -13.20 -24.51 -2.13
CA HIS A 309 -12.69 -24.47 -3.49
C HIS A 309 -11.31 -23.77 -3.58
N GLU A 310 -10.58 -24.09 -4.65
CA GLU A 310 -9.43 -23.30 -5.08
C GLU A 310 -9.87 -22.20 -6.04
N THR A 311 -9.05 -21.16 -6.14
CA THR A 311 -9.31 -20.02 -7.03
C THR A 311 -8.21 -19.89 -8.07
N TYR A 312 -8.57 -19.51 -9.29
CA TYR A 312 -7.61 -19.16 -10.33
C TYR A 312 -8.01 -17.85 -11.01
N SER A 313 -7.02 -17.13 -11.52
CA SER A 313 -7.21 -15.84 -12.17
C SER A 313 -6.70 -15.91 -13.60
N GLN A 314 -7.47 -15.38 -14.54
CA GLN A 314 -7.14 -15.36 -15.96
C GLN A 314 -7.47 -14.01 -16.58
N THR A 315 -6.73 -13.65 -17.63
CA THR A 315 -7.04 -12.52 -18.50
C THR A 315 -8.30 -12.83 -19.31
N GLN A 316 -8.88 -11.81 -19.98
CA GLN A 316 -10.00 -12.02 -20.90
C GLN A 316 -9.68 -12.97 -22.08
N SER A 317 -8.40 -13.11 -22.46
CA SER A 317 -7.95 -14.08 -23.47
C SER A 317 -7.88 -15.53 -22.94
N GLY A 318 -8.14 -15.75 -21.64
CA GLY A 318 -8.07 -17.06 -20.98
C GLY A 318 -6.65 -17.49 -20.59
N GLN A 319 -5.67 -16.58 -20.64
CA GLN A 319 -4.32 -16.85 -20.13
C GLN A 319 -4.29 -16.69 -18.61
N SER A 320 -3.50 -17.52 -17.93
CA SER A 320 -3.27 -17.37 -16.49
C SER A 320 -2.71 -15.98 -16.18
N ALA A 321 -3.29 -15.30 -15.18
CA ALA A 321 -2.74 -14.06 -14.62
C ALA A 321 -1.70 -14.34 -13.52
N THR A 322 -1.65 -15.58 -13.02
CA THR A 322 -0.74 -16.00 -11.96
C THR A 322 0.67 -16.20 -12.51
N ASP A 323 1.64 -15.47 -11.95
CA ASP A 323 3.07 -15.59 -12.26
C ASP A 323 3.41 -15.43 -13.75
N THR A 324 2.69 -14.52 -14.42
CA THR A 324 2.86 -14.18 -15.84
C THR A 324 3.18 -12.69 -16.02
N GLU A 325 3.57 -12.30 -17.24
CA GLU A 325 3.86 -10.91 -17.62
C GLU A 325 3.02 -10.52 -18.84
N GLU A 326 1.71 -10.66 -18.72
CA GLU A 326 0.73 -10.32 -19.77
C GLU A 326 0.28 -8.87 -19.65
N GLU A 327 0.20 -8.16 -20.78
CA GLU A 327 -0.41 -6.84 -20.89
C GLU A 327 -1.94 -6.94 -20.68
N ILE A 328 -2.49 -6.05 -19.86
CA ILE A 328 -3.90 -6.04 -19.48
C ILE A 328 -4.56 -4.67 -19.58
N THR A 329 -3.88 -3.64 -20.12
CA THR A 329 -4.32 -2.23 -20.21
C THR A 329 -5.78 -2.05 -20.65
N ASP A 330 -6.18 -2.72 -21.73
CA ASP A 330 -7.52 -2.62 -22.34
C ASP A 330 -8.44 -3.77 -21.93
N THR A 331 -8.11 -4.49 -20.86
CA THR A 331 -8.78 -5.75 -20.49
C THR A 331 -9.06 -5.83 -18.99
N SER A 332 -9.50 -7.01 -18.54
CA SER A 332 -9.69 -7.34 -17.14
C SER A 332 -8.97 -8.63 -16.76
N ILE A 333 -8.67 -8.77 -15.47
CA ILE A 333 -8.35 -10.04 -14.85
C ILE A 333 -9.59 -10.53 -14.13
N ASP A 334 -10.06 -11.70 -14.52
CA ASP A 334 -11.21 -12.35 -13.92
C ASP A 334 -10.73 -13.49 -13.02
N THR A 335 -11.27 -13.54 -11.80
CA THR A 335 -10.99 -14.62 -10.85
C THR A 335 -12.20 -15.54 -10.74
N PHE A 336 -11.92 -16.83 -10.78
CA PHE A 336 -12.91 -17.91 -10.78
C PHE A 336 -12.65 -18.89 -9.65
N ALA A 337 -13.70 -19.55 -9.18
CA ALA A 337 -13.58 -20.81 -8.47
C ALA A 337 -13.15 -21.93 -9.45
N ASP A 338 -12.53 -22.99 -8.95
CA ASP A 338 -12.05 -24.14 -9.73
C ASP A 338 -13.14 -24.86 -10.57
N ASP A 339 -14.41 -24.59 -10.32
CA ASP A 339 -15.55 -25.11 -11.07
C ASP A 339 -16.19 -24.10 -12.06
N GLY A 340 -15.48 -23.01 -12.33
CA GLY A 340 -15.79 -22.03 -13.37
C GLY A 340 -16.72 -20.88 -12.95
N GLU A 341 -17.17 -20.83 -11.70
CA GLU A 341 -17.95 -19.69 -11.19
C GLU A 341 -17.06 -18.43 -11.11
N LYS A 342 -17.47 -17.34 -11.77
CA LYS A 342 -16.76 -16.05 -11.69
C LYS A 342 -17.06 -15.39 -10.36
N ILE A 343 -16.03 -15.09 -9.58
CA ILE A 343 -16.18 -14.52 -8.23
C ILE A 343 -15.75 -13.07 -8.14
N PHE A 344 -14.86 -12.62 -9.03
CA PHE A 344 -14.32 -11.26 -9.02
C PHE A 344 -13.75 -10.85 -10.39
N SER A 345 -13.68 -9.54 -10.65
CA SER A 345 -13.03 -8.94 -11.81
C SER A 345 -12.26 -7.66 -11.44
N ALA A 346 -11.02 -7.52 -11.89
CA ALA A 346 -10.27 -6.27 -11.91
C ALA A 346 -10.22 -5.73 -13.33
N ASP A 347 -10.84 -4.58 -13.58
CA ASP A 347 -10.98 -3.97 -14.92
C ASP A 347 -10.05 -2.76 -15.06
N PHE A 348 -9.14 -2.85 -16.04
CA PHE A 348 -8.18 -1.81 -16.38
C PHE A 348 -8.61 -0.99 -17.61
N GLY A 349 -9.46 -1.56 -18.48
CA GLY A 349 -9.93 -0.92 -19.71
C GLY A 349 -10.94 0.20 -19.47
N THR A 350 -11.71 0.15 -18.38
CA THR A 350 -12.69 1.20 -18.03
C THR A 350 -12.06 2.58 -17.81
N ARG A 351 -10.78 2.63 -17.42
CA ARG A 351 -10.02 3.85 -17.17
C ARG A 351 -8.56 3.66 -17.60
N LYS A 352 -8.34 3.35 -18.87
CA LYS A 352 -6.99 3.20 -19.42
C LYS A 352 -6.19 4.50 -19.50
N SER A 353 -6.84 5.65 -19.37
CA SER A 353 -6.17 6.95 -19.38
C SER A 353 -6.11 7.60 -18.01
N TYR A 354 -5.06 8.39 -17.80
CA TYR A 354 -4.85 9.18 -16.60
C TYR A 354 -4.72 10.66 -16.94
N ASN A 355 -5.00 11.51 -15.96
CA ASN A 355 -4.82 12.95 -16.07
C ASN A 355 -3.43 13.32 -15.55
N LEU A 356 -2.65 14.02 -16.37
CA LEU A 356 -1.36 14.58 -16.01
C LEU A 356 -1.47 16.10 -15.89
N TYR A 357 -1.28 16.58 -14.66
CA TYR A 357 -1.40 17.99 -14.31
C TYR A 357 -0.01 18.65 -14.36
N ASN A 358 0.32 19.21 -15.53
CA ASN A 358 1.62 19.81 -15.83
C ASN A 358 1.75 21.23 -15.23
N TYR A 359 2.02 21.36 -13.93
CA TYR A 359 2.19 22.65 -13.29
C TYR A 359 3.49 22.79 -12.51
N THR A 360 4.10 23.96 -12.66
CA THR A 360 5.37 24.30 -12.02
C THR A 360 5.21 24.99 -10.65
N ALA A 361 3.99 25.41 -10.24
CA ALA A 361 3.80 26.11 -8.95
C ALA A 361 2.45 25.88 -8.23
N ASP A 362 1.29 25.94 -8.90
CA ASP A 362 -0.05 25.94 -8.27
C ASP A 362 -0.64 24.53 -8.11
N SER A 363 -1.06 24.17 -6.89
CA SER A 363 -1.71 22.89 -6.58
C SER A 363 -3.23 22.91 -6.77
N ALA A 364 -3.83 24.08 -7.03
CA ALA A 364 -5.27 24.26 -7.24
C ALA A 364 -5.68 24.29 -8.72
N GLU A 365 -4.72 24.14 -9.64
CA GLU A 365 -4.99 24.23 -11.07
C GLU A 365 -5.68 22.95 -11.60
N THR A 366 -6.58 23.15 -12.58
CA THR A 366 -7.52 22.12 -13.06
C THR A 366 -7.34 21.73 -14.53
N SER A 367 -6.43 22.39 -15.26
CA SER A 367 -6.05 22.09 -16.66
C SER A 367 -5.07 20.90 -16.79
N PHE A 368 -5.53 19.74 -17.20
CA PHE A 368 -4.66 18.57 -17.39
C PHE A 368 -4.59 18.15 -18.86
N ASP A 369 -3.52 17.46 -19.19
CA ASP A 369 -3.45 16.63 -20.40
C ASP A 369 -3.84 15.19 -20.03
N THR A 370 -4.36 14.44 -20.99
CA THR A 370 -4.76 13.04 -20.80
C THR A 370 -3.85 12.12 -21.60
N TYR A 371 -3.34 11.09 -20.94
CA TYR A 371 -2.43 10.10 -21.53
C TYR A 371 -2.89 8.70 -21.21
N GLU A 372 -2.45 7.73 -22.02
CA GLU A 372 -2.73 6.31 -21.78
C GLU A 372 -1.75 5.77 -20.72
N SER A 373 -2.30 5.03 -19.76
CA SER A 373 -1.53 4.20 -18.83
C SER A 373 -1.27 2.83 -19.46
N THR A 374 -0.27 2.12 -18.94
CA THR A 374 0.01 0.74 -19.34
C THR A 374 -0.15 -0.17 -18.12
N ALA A 375 -1.01 -1.18 -18.21
CA ALA A 375 -1.19 -2.16 -17.15
C ALA A 375 -0.69 -3.53 -17.59
N ARG A 376 0.01 -4.23 -16.69
CA ARG A 376 0.44 -5.62 -16.90
C ARG A 376 0.39 -6.46 -15.63
N THR A 377 0.26 -7.76 -15.80
CA THR A 377 0.60 -8.72 -14.75
C THR A 377 2.10 -8.82 -14.56
N ALA A 378 2.54 -9.31 -13.41
CA ALA A 378 3.96 -9.54 -13.17
C ALA A 378 4.27 -10.83 -12.41
N GLY A 379 5.48 -11.34 -12.64
CA GLY A 379 6.01 -12.51 -11.95
C GLY A 379 6.11 -12.28 -10.44
N ILE A 380 5.47 -13.16 -9.67
CA ILE A 380 5.31 -13.03 -8.22
C ILE A 380 6.69 -12.98 -7.55
N TRP A 381 7.59 -13.86 -7.95
CA TRP A 381 8.91 -13.97 -7.34
C TRP A 381 9.81 -12.76 -7.61
N GLY A 382 9.58 -12.01 -8.69
CA GLY A 382 10.30 -10.77 -8.97
C GLY A 382 10.13 -9.73 -7.86
N TYR A 383 8.91 -9.62 -7.32
CA TYR A 383 8.61 -8.72 -6.20
C TYR A 383 8.73 -9.44 -4.85
N ALA A 384 8.04 -10.57 -4.66
CA ALA A 384 8.00 -11.25 -3.37
C ALA A 384 9.38 -11.72 -2.90
N GLY A 385 10.32 -12.03 -3.81
CA GLY A 385 11.69 -12.41 -3.46
C GLY A 385 12.54 -11.25 -2.90
N ASN A 386 12.11 -10.00 -3.08
CA ASN A 386 12.73 -8.82 -2.48
C ASN A 386 12.37 -8.66 -0.98
N HIS A 387 12.47 -9.74 -0.20
CA HIS A 387 12.02 -9.81 1.20
C HIS A 387 12.63 -8.73 2.10
N GLY A 388 13.88 -8.32 1.83
CA GLY A 388 14.55 -7.29 2.62
C GLY A 388 13.93 -5.90 2.45
N LEU A 389 13.47 -5.59 1.24
CA LEU A 389 12.86 -4.33 0.85
C LEU A 389 11.45 -4.20 1.46
N PHE A 390 10.65 -5.26 1.38
CA PHE A 390 9.25 -5.27 1.83
C PHE A 390 9.06 -5.70 3.29
N ALA A 391 10.13 -5.95 4.06
CA ALA A 391 10.04 -6.51 5.40
C ALA A 391 9.11 -5.73 6.35
N TYR A 392 9.14 -4.39 6.28
CA TYR A 392 8.31 -3.53 7.12
C TYR A 392 6.84 -3.51 6.68
N HIS A 393 6.59 -3.34 5.37
CA HIS A 393 5.24 -3.35 4.80
C HIS A 393 4.55 -4.70 5.09
N ILE A 394 5.21 -5.81 4.78
CA ILE A 394 4.68 -7.16 5.07
C ILE A 394 4.50 -7.36 6.58
N GLY A 395 5.44 -6.88 7.40
CA GLY A 395 5.37 -6.97 8.85
C GLY A 395 4.13 -6.30 9.45
N LEU A 396 3.76 -5.13 8.95
CA LEU A 396 2.56 -4.41 9.35
C LEU A 396 1.30 -5.10 8.82
N MET A 397 1.30 -5.59 7.58
CA MET A 397 0.12 -6.26 6.98
C MET A 397 -0.25 -7.60 7.63
N LYS A 398 0.62 -8.18 8.45
CA LYS A 398 0.39 -9.46 9.14
C LYS A 398 -0.80 -9.47 10.09
N PHE A 399 -1.34 -8.32 10.49
CA PHE A 399 -2.57 -8.28 11.29
C PHE A 399 -3.83 -8.46 10.43
N LEU A 400 -3.79 -8.18 9.13
CA LEU A 400 -4.97 -8.24 8.25
C LEU A 400 -5.72 -9.57 8.35
N PRO A 401 -5.06 -10.74 8.38
CA PRO A 401 -5.77 -12.00 8.56
C PRO A 401 -6.45 -12.18 9.92
N ALA A 402 -6.00 -11.46 10.97
CA ALA A 402 -6.65 -11.49 12.27
C ALA A 402 -8.08 -10.93 12.19
N VAL A 403 -8.30 -9.93 11.34
CA VAL A 403 -9.62 -9.31 11.13
C VAL A 403 -10.62 -10.30 10.51
N VAL A 404 -10.13 -11.24 9.69
CA VAL A 404 -10.96 -12.27 9.06
C VAL A 404 -11.69 -13.12 10.10
N VAL A 405 -11.13 -13.30 11.29
CA VAL A 405 -11.81 -13.98 12.41
C VAL A 405 -13.18 -13.34 12.70
N HIS A 406 -13.27 -12.02 12.65
CA HIS A 406 -14.49 -11.30 12.97
C HIS A 406 -15.42 -11.17 11.75
N MET A 407 -14.88 -11.27 10.53
CA MET A 407 -15.67 -11.27 9.29
C MET A 407 -16.27 -12.65 9.01
N TYR A 408 -15.42 -13.70 9.00
CA TYR A 408 -15.78 -15.09 8.74
C TYR A 408 -14.75 -16.06 9.37
N PRO A 409 -14.97 -16.53 10.62
CA PRO A 409 -14.00 -17.33 11.37
C PRO A 409 -13.51 -18.60 10.66
N ALA A 410 -14.37 -19.24 9.86
CA ALA A 410 -14.03 -20.49 9.19
C ALA A 410 -12.92 -20.34 8.12
N LEU A 411 -12.67 -19.13 7.62
CA LEU A 411 -11.57 -18.85 6.68
C LEU A 411 -10.33 -18.24 7.33
N ALA A 412 -10.35 -17.94 8.62
CA ALA A 412 -9.25 -17.23 9.29
C ALA A 412 -7.89 -17.95 9.16
N VAL A 413 -7.89 -19.28 9.25
CA VAL A 413 -6.65 -20.07 9.10
C VAL A 413 -6.10 -19.99 7.68
N LYS A 414 -6.98 -20.12 6.66
CA LYS A 414 -6.58 -20.02 5.24
C LYS A 414 -6.05 -18.61 4.97
N ALA A 415 -6.78 -17.58 5.40
CA ALA A 415 -6.42 -16.17 5.32
C ALA A 415 -5.05 -15.86 5.93
N ALA A 416 -4.75 -16.40 7.13
CA ALA A 416 -3.48 -16.18 7.81
C ALA A 416 -2.27 -16.67 7.00
N SER A 417 -2.49 -17.68 6.15
CA SER A 417 -1.45 -18.25 5.32
C SER A 417 -1.37 -17.65 3.91
N THR A 418 -2.28 -16.77 3.52
CA THR A 418 -2.42 -16.25 2.14
C THR A 418 -2.46 -14.72 2.06
N ILE A 419 -3.40 -14.04 2.72
CA ILE A 419 -3.72 -12.62 2.49
C ILE A 419 -2.52 -11.69 2.72
N ALA A 420 -1.71 -11.96 3.76
CA ALA A 420 -0.51 -11.18 4.06
C ALA A 420 0.77 -11.79 3.45
N ASN A 421 0.65 -12.81 2.60
CA ASN A 421 1.76 -13.51 1.98
C ASN A 421 1.81 -13.26 0.48
N MET A 422 2.61 -12.27 0.10
CA MET A 422 2.87 -11.90 -1.29
C MET A 422 3.24 -13.08 -2.20
N SER A 423 4.01 -14.05 -1.71
CA SER A 423 4.39 -15.24 -2.50
C SER A 423 3.22 -16.18 -2.80
N ARG A 424 2.05 -15.92 -2.21
CA ARG A 424 0.79 -16.68 -2.40
C ARG A 424 -0.33 -15.82 -2.98
N ALA A 425 -0.01 -14.63 -3.48
CA ALA A 425 -0.96 -13.83 -4.24
C ALA A 425 -1.46 -14.62 -5.45
N ASN A 426 -2.71 -14.39 -5.87
CA ASN A 426 -3.17 -14.91 -7.15
C ASN A 426 -2.42 -14.22 -8.29
N TYR A 427 -2.18 -12.92 -8.20
CA TYR A 427 -1.39 -12.18 -9.19
C TYR A 427 -0.86 -10.86 -8.62
N PHE A 428 0.19 -10.38 -9.26
CA PHE A 428 0.66 -9.00 -9.16
C PHE A 428 0.23 -8.25 -10.40
N TYR A 429 -0.07 -6.97 -10.24
CA TYR A 429 -0.27 -6.10 -11.38
C TYR A 429 0.44 -4.76 -11.16
N THR A 430 0.89 -4.22 -12.28
CA THR A 430 1.56 -2.94 -12.40
C THR A 430 0.71 -2.04 -13.25
N ILE A 431 0.53 -0.79 -12.82
CA ILE A 431 -0.02 0.29 -13.65
C ILE A 431 1.09 1.33 -13.80
N ALA A 432 1.50 1.60 -15.03
CA ALA A 432 2.56 2.54 -15.37
C ALA A 432 2.01 3.80 -16.04
N TYR A 433 2.71 4.92 -15.85
CA TYR A 433 2.40 6.24 -16.40
C TYR A 433 3.62 6.70 -17.24
N PRO A 434 3.64 6.42 -18.54
CA PRO A 434 4.85 6.59 -19.36
C PRO A 434 5.23 8.05 -19.60
N GLU A 435 4.22 8.91 -19.72
CA GLU A 435 4.40 10.36 -19.90
C GLU A 435 4.65 11.10 -18.57
N TYR A 436 5.04 10.37 -17.51
CA TYR A 436 5.31 10.93 -16.20
C TYR A 436 6.52 11.88 -16.22
N GLY A 437 6.27 13.17 -16.16
CA GLY A 437 7.33 14.20 -16.07
C GLY A 437 7.69 14.63 -14.64
N GLY A 438 7.36 13.83 -13.62
CA GLY A 438 7.41 14.29 -12.22
C GLY A 438 6.23 15.19 -11.83
N TYR A 439 5.18 15.22 -12.65
CA TYR A 439 3.96 15.98 -12.43
C TYR A 439 2.89 15.16 -11.70
N ARG A 440 1.76 15.78 -11.37
CA ARG A 440 0.67 15.10 -10.67
C ARG A 440 -0.10 14.18 -11.62
N VAL A 441 -0.28 12.93 -11.21
CA VAL A 441 -1.09 11.90 -11.88
C VAL A 441 -2.39 11.68 -11.09
N GLU A 442 -3.50 11.49 -11.79
CA GLU A 442 -4.77 11.02 -11.23
C GLU A 442 -5.33 9.88 -12.08
N HIS A 443 -5.62 8.73 -11.46
CA HIS A 443 -6.04 7.50 -12.15
C HIS A 443 -6.89 6.57 -11.26
N ASP A 444 -7.85 5.85 -11.87
CA ASP A 444 -8.97 5.20 -11.18
C ASP A 444 -9.25 3.76 -11.68
N PRO A 445 -8.48 2.72 -11.31
CA PRO A 445 -8.86 1.34 -11.58
C PRO A 445 -10.20 0.94 -10.91
N THR A 446 -10.91 0.00 -11.54
CA THR A 446 -12.22 -0.48 -11.08
C THR A 446 -12.19 -1.97 -10.75
N LEU A 447 -12.62 -2.31 -9.54
CA LEU A 447 -12.73 -3.69 -9.06
C LEU A 447 -14.21 -4.05 -8.87
N THR A 448 -14.61 -5.26 -9.25
CA THR A 448 -16.00 -5.73 -9.16
C THR A 448 -16.08 -7.09 -8.50
N ALA A 449 -16.80 -7.18 -7.39
CA ALA A 449 -17.19 -8.43 -6.75
C ALA A 449 -18.60 -8.85 -7.20
N TYR A 450 -18.79 -10.15 -7.47
CA TYR A 450 -20.10 -10.72 -7.83
C TYR A 450 -20.71 -11.36 -6.59
N ILE A 451 -21.69 -10.67 -6.01
CA ILE A 451 -22.22 -10.96 -4.67
C ILE A 451 -23.65 -11.49 -4.73
N ALA A 452 -23.97 -12.46 -3.88
CA ALA A 452 -25.35 -12.79 -3.54
C ALA A 452 -25.87 -11.69 -2.61
N THR A 453 -26.86 -10.94 -3.07
CA THR A 453 -27.51 -9.92 -2.25
C THR A 453 -28.62 -10.56 -1.44
N GLU A 454 -28.50 -10.54 -0.12
CA GLU A 454 -29.63 -10.87 0.74
C GLU A 454 -30.66 -9.73 0.69
N PRO A 455 -31.97 -10.02 0.72
CA PRO A 455 -32.95 -8.98 1.00
C PRO A 455 -32.58 -8.31 2.33
N ILE A 456 -32.71 -6.99 2.44
CA ILE A 456 -32.41 -6.23 3.66
C ILE A 456 -33.36 -6.72 4.76
N VAL A 457 -32.93 -7.70 5.56
CA VAL A 457 -33.64 -8.17 6.75
C VAL A 457 -32.75 -7.89 7.94
N THR A 458 -33.15 -6.94 8.79
CA THR A 458 -32.48 -6.62 10.03
C THR A 458 -32.39 -7.88 10.90
N PRO A 459 -31.19 -8.45 11.17
CA PRO A 459 -31.11 -9.64 11.99
C PRO A 459 -31.40 -9.29 13.45
N ALA A 460 -32.24 -10.08 14.11
CA ALA A 460 -32.34 -10.05 15.57
C ALA A 460 -31.01 -10.55 16.17
N PRO A 461 -30.52 -9.96 17.28
CA PRO A 461 -29.25 -10.35 17.89
C PRO A 461 -29.34 -11.82 18.35
N SER A 462 -28.59 -12.70 17.70
CA SER A 462 -28.49 -14.11 18.09
C SER A 462 -27.49 -14.24 19.25
N GLY A 463 -28.03 -14.65 20.40
CA GLY A 463 -27.26 -14.88 21.61
C GLY A 463 -26.42 -16.15 21.57
N LEU A 464 -25.24 -16.05 22.19
CA LEU A 464 -24.59 -17.06 23.05
C LEU A 464 -24.54 -18.51 22.54
N THR A 465 -23.52 -18.84 21.75
CA THR A 465 -22.73 -20.09 21.89
C THR A 465 -21.42 -19.97 21.11
N ASP A 466 -20.37 -19.35 21.67
CA ASP A 466 -19.06 -19.33 20.99
C ASP A 466 -17.84 -19.10 21.91
N GLN A 467 -17.95 -19.48 23.18
CA GLN A 467 -16.87 -19.30 24.16
C GLN A 467 -15.68 -20.26 23.97
N LEU A 468 -15.82 -21.31 23.15
CA LEU A 468 -14.77 -22.32 22.96
C LEU A 468 -13.85 -22.04 21.77
N ILE A 469 -14.26 -21.22 20.80
CA ILE A 469 -13.43 -20.89 19.62
C ILE A 469 -12.56 -19.65 19.87
N GLY A 470 -13.01 -18.73 20.74
CA GLY A 470 -12.26 -17.51 21.09
C GLY A 470 -10.86 -17.74 21.69
N GLY A 471 -10.65 -18.85 22.40
CA GLY A 471 -9.33 -19.19 22.98
C GLY A 471 -8.29 -19.66 21.95
N LEU A 472 -8.72 -20.34 20.87
CA LEU A 472 -7.84 -20.81 19.79
C LEU A 472 -7.52 -19.70 18.77
N ILE A 473 -8.42 -18.75 18.63
CA ILE A 473 -8.33 -17.62 17.71
C ILE A 473 -7.32 -16.57 18.17
N ILE A 474 -7.31 -16.29 19.48
CA ILE A 474 -6.29 -15.48 20.14
C ILE A 474 -4.91 -16.05 19.72
N ILE A 475 -4.69 -17.37 19.83
CA ILE A 475 -3.43 -18.07 19.48
C ILE A 475 -2.96 -17.89 18.01
N LEU A 476 -3.83 -17.60 17.04
CA LEU A 476 -3.43 -17.44 15.64
C LEU A 476 -2.98 -16.01 15.29
N ILE A 477 -3.65 -15.01 15.86
CA ILE A 477 -3.23 -13.59 15.86
C ILE A 477 -1.85 -13.46 16.52
N ILE A 478 -1.67 -14.26 17.55
CA ILE A 478 -0.50 -14.42 18.40
C ILE A 478 0.75 -14.85 17.60
N VAL A 479 0.84 -16.06 17.04
CA VAL A 479 2.10 -16.57 16.46
C VAL A 479 2.61 -15.71 15.28
N VAL A 480 1.71 -15.08 14.55
CA VAL A 480 2.03 -14.29 13.34
C VAL A 480 2.64 -12.92 13.69
N VAL A 481 2.18 -12.29 14.79
CA VAL A 481 2.68 -10.98 15.26
C VAL A 481 4.09 -11.08 15.85
N GLY A 482 4.42 -12.18 16.54
CA GLY A 482 5.73 -12.37 17.18
C GLY A 482 6.90 -12.46 16.20
N THR A 483 6.66 -12.95 14.98
CA THR A 483 7.71 -13.02 13.94
C THR A 483 8.04 -11.67 13.32
N GLY A 484 7.07 -10.73 13.23
CA GLY A 484 7.33 -9.38 12.69
C GLY A 484 8.31 -8.59 13.56
N ILE A 485 8.16 -8.67 14.88
CA ILE A 485 9.02 -7.96 15.84
C ILE A 485 10.33 -8.68 16.09
N ALA A 486 10.36 -10.02 16.10
CA ALA A 486 11.63 -10.75 16.15
C ALA A 486 12.55 -10.35 14.99
N VAL A 487 11.99 -10.09 13.80
CA VAL A 487 12.74 -9.55 12.65
C VAL A 487 13.18 -8.09 12.89
N PHE A 488 12.30 -7.23 13.41
CA PHE A 488 12.63 -5.83 13.77
C PHE A 488 13.78 -5.75 14.78
N VAL A 489 13.70 -6.52 15.87
CA VAL A 489 14.70 -6.54 16.96
C VAL A 489 15.99 -7.24 16.54
N ALA A 490 15.92 -8.35 15.78
CA ALA A 490 17.12 -9.06 15.31
C ALA A 490 17.90 -8.25 14.28
N ARG A 491 17.23 -7.43 13.47
CA ARG A 491 17.91 -6.54 12.51
C ARG A 491 18.45 -5.27 13.13
N ARG A 492 17.92 -4.78 14.27
CA ARG A 492 18.51 -3.66 15.01
C ARG A 492 19.81 -4.04 15.75
N LYS A 493 20.04 -5.34 15.97
CA LYS A 493 21.23 -5.90 16.65
C LYS A 493 22.35 -6.34 15.71
N LYS A 494 22.14 -6.29 14.39
CA LYS A 494 23.18 -6.45 13.37
C LYS A 494 23.41 -5.12 12.69
#